data_AF-A0A5T1VQZ1-F1
#
_entry.id   AF-A0A5T1VQZ1-F1
#
_cell.length_a   1.000
_cell.length_b   1.000
_cell.length_c   1.000
_cell.angle_alpha   90.00
_cell.angle_beta   90.00
_cell.angle_gamma   90.00
#
_symmetry.space_group_name_H-M   'P 1'
#
loop_
_entity.id
_entity.type
_entity.pdbx_description
1 polymer ?
#
loop_
_entity_poly.entity_id
_entity_poly.type
_entity_poly.pdbx_seq_one_letter_code
_entity_poly.pdbx_strand_id
1 'polypeptide(L)'
;MGIDKETLKNKVVNLLRQYSLSNESAIAIAIDGEWGVGKSYMYHKIIEEEIKEVLKITPIYTSVFGKKDENEIIKDLISQFLTIENKNVDGIRNLIQGTFKLFGKNIDMDLLFKFFRKEHMGNTIICIDDFERLSDKIPVQDILGLISELKENKGCHVILLYNSSKIN
;
A
#
# COMPACT_ATOMS: atom_id res chain seq x y z
N MET A 1 24.60 14.58 -4.10
CA MET A 1 24.49 14.57 -2.63
C MET A 1 23.10 14.09 -2.28
N GLY A 2 22.97 12.90 -1.69
CA GLY A 2 21.67 12.37 -1.28
C GLY A 2 21.11 13.16 -0.09
N ILE A 3 19.79 13.21 0.04
CA ILE A 3 19.12 13.69 1.25
C ILE A 3 19.41 12.66 2.36
N ASP A 4 19.82 13.09 3.55
CA ASP A 4 20.00 12.17 4.67
C ASP A 4 18.66 11.60 5.15
N LYS A 5 18.69 10.43 5.80
CA LYS A 5 17.48 9.68 6.17
C LYS A 5 16.55 10.46 7.11
N GLU A 6 17.12 11.27 8.01
CA GLU A 6 16.35 12.06 8.98
C GLU A 6 15.61 13.21 8.29
N THR A 7 16.30 13.92 7.39
CA THR A 7 15.67 14.96 6.58
C THR A 7 14.56 14.40 5.68
N LEU A 8 14.77 13.23 5.06
CA LEU A 8 13.75 12.60 4.21
C LEU A 8 12.53 12.16 5.04
N LYS A 9 12.75 11.52 6.19
CA LYS A 9 11.69 11.20 7.15
C LYS A 9 10.85 12.43 7.47
N ASN A 10 11.50 13.50 7.91
CA ASN A 10 10.81 14.72 8.34
C ASN A 10 9.99 15.34 7.20
N LYS A 11 10.48 15.30 5.96
CA LYS A 11 9.71 15.74 4.77
C LYS A 11 8.46 14.88 4.56
N VAL A 12 8.61 13.56 4.55
CA VAL A 12 7.48 12.63 4.34
C VAL A 12 6.42 12.81 5.42
N VAL A 13 6.83 12.80 6.69
CA VAL A 13 5.93 12.90 7.84
C VAL A 13 5.20 14.24 7.88
N ASN A 14 5.89 15.34 7.59
CA ASN A 14 5.27 16.66 7.57
C ASN A 14 4.25 16.80 6.43
N LEU A 15 4.55 16.25 5.24
CA LEU A 15 3.59 16.21 4.14
C LEU A 15 2.35 15.40 4.53
N LEU A 16 2.53 14.20 5.08
CA LEU A 16 1.40 13.37 5.53
C LEU A 16 0.57 14.09 6.61
N ARG A 17 1.22 14.73 7.59
CA ARG A 17 0.54 15.51 8.62
C ARG A 17 -0.28 16.66 8.03
N GLN A 18 0.29 17.42 7.09
CA GLN A 18 -0.40 18.54 6.45
C GLN A 18 -1.67 18.07 5.74
N TYR A 19 -1.59 17.01 4.95
CA TYR A 19 -2.73 16.48 4.21
C TYR A 19 -3.77 15.81 5.13
N SER A 20 -3.34 15.16 6.19
CA SER A 20 -4.25 14.53 7.16
C SER A 20 -5.07 15.56 7.96
N LEU A 21 -4.52 16.75 8.23
CA LEU A 21 -5.16 17.78 9.04
C LEU A 21 -6.02 18.78 8.24
N SER A 22 -5.78 18.92 6.93
CA SER A 22 -6.35 20.00 6.11
C SER A 22 -7.70 19.67 5.47
N ASN A 23 -8.29 18.50 5.73
CA ASN A 23 -9.42 17.95 4.95
C ASN A 23 -9.14 17.90 3.43
N GLU A 24 -7.86 17.97 3.02
CA GLU A 24 -7.45 17.82 1.63
C GLU A 24 -7.59 16.35 1.18
N SER A 25 -7.68 16.13 -0.13
CA SER A 25 -7.65 14.78 -0.69
C SER A 25 -6.35 14.07 -0.31
N ALA A 26 -6.40 12.76 -0.09
CA ALA A 26 -5.19 11.98 0.21
C ALA A 26 -4.06 12.22 -0.82
N ILE A 27 -2.81 11.99 -0.38
CA ILE A 27 -1.60 12.24 -1.16
C ILE A 27 -0.89 10.92 -1.53
N ALA A 28 -0.30 10.90 -2.72
CA ALA A 28 0.67 9.89 -3.13
C ALA A 28 2.08 10.49 -3.12
N ILE A 29 3.03 9.82 -2.46
CA ILE A 29 4.44 10.23 -2.33
C ILE A 29 5.30 9.15 -2.98
N ALA A 30 6.17 9.51 -3.91
CA ALA A 30 7.11 8.58 -4.51
C ALA A 30 8.53 8.81 -3.95
N ILE A 31 9.19 7.73 -3.52
CA ILE A 31 10.55 7.74 -2.99
C ILE A 31 11.43 6.90 -3.91
N ASP A 32 12.27 7.59 -4.67
CA ASP A 32 13.25 7.00 -5.58
C ASP A 32 14.61 6.78 -4.90
N GLY A 33 15.32 5.75 -5.32
CA GLY A 33 16.71 5.54 -4.98
C GLY A 33 17.25 4.21 -5.49
N GLU A 34 18.58 4.09 -5.53
CA GLU A 34 19.25 2.86 -5.93
C GLU A 34 18.93 1.68 -4.98
N TRP A 35 19.28 0.47 -5.40
CA TRP A 35 19.23 -0.69 -4.51
C TRP A 35 20.27 -0.59 -3.40
N GLY A 36 19.93 -1.08 -2.20
CA GLY A 36 20.85 -1.07 -1.05
C GLY A 36 20.94 0.26 -0.28
N VAL A 37 20.33 1.36 -0.76
CA VAL A 37 20.32 2.65 -0.03
C VAL A 37 19.45 2.64 1.23
N GLY A 38 18.63 1.60 1.39
CA GLY A 38 17.81 1.36 2.58
C GLY A 38 16.40 1.97 2.55
N LYS A 39 15.76 2.05 1.37
CA LYS A 39 14.38 2.54 1.22
C LYS A 39 13.38 1.77 2.08
N SER A 40 13.29 0.44 1.92
CA SER A 40 12.39 -0.42 2.70
C SER A 40 12.73 -0.41 4.19
N TYR A 41 14.02 -0.37 4.54
CA TYR A 41 14.46 -0.22 5.93
C TYR A 41 13.95 1.09 6.55
N MET A 42 14.12 2.21 5.85
CA MET A 42 13.65 3.51 6.29
C MET A 42 12.12 3.54 6.39
N TYR A 43 11.40 2.90 5.46
CA TYR A 43 9.95 2.79 5.58
C TYR A 43 9.57 2.07 6.88
N HIS A 44 10.02 0.83 7.07
CA HIS A 44 9.59 0.00 8.20
C HIS A 44 10.06 0.49 9.58
N LYS A 45 11.29 1.01 9.67
CA LYS A 45 11.91 1.36 10.97
C LYS A 45 11.73 2.80 11.37
N ILE A 46 11.22 3.64 10.48
CA ILE A 46 11.23 5.08 10.71
C ILE A 46 9.88 5.67 10.32
N ILE A 47 9.47 5.51 9.06
CA ILE A 47 8.26 6.15 8.54
C ILE A 47 7.00 5.45 9.09
N GLU A 48 6.97 4.12 9.06
CA GLU A 48 5.83 3.30 9.52
C GLU A 48 5.54 3.51 11.02
N GLU A 49 6.58 3.51 11.86
CA GLU A 49 6.45 3.74 13.30
C GLU A 49 5.89 5.15 13.58
N GLU A 50 6.43 6.19 12.93
CA GLU A 50 5.97 7.57 13.10
C GLU A 50 4.52 7.77 12.62
N ILE A 51 4.16 7.21 11.47
CA ILE A 51 2.79 7.25 10.92
C ILE A 51 1.80 6.66 11.94
N LYS A 52 2.12 5.48 12.48
CA LYS A 52 1.26 4.76 13.40
C LYS A 52 1.15 5.45 14.75
N GLU A 53 2.27 5.91 15.31
CA GLU A 53 2.32 6.44 16.66
C GLU A 53 1.93 7.91 16.74
N VAL A 54 2.30 8.72 15.75
CA VAL A 54 2.13 10.18 15.79
C VAL A 54 0.92 10.61 14.98
N LEU A 55 0.78 10.13 13.75
CA LEU A 55 -0.36 10.52 12.89
C LEU A 55 -1.61 9.68 13.16
N LYS A 56 -1.47 8.55 13.87
CA LYS A 56 -2.56 7.59 14.14
C LYS A 56 -3.22 7.07 12.85
N ILE A 57 -2.45 7.01 11.77
CA ILE A 57 -2.87 6.44 10.48
C ILE A 57 -2.49 4.97 10.48
N THR A 58 -3.34 4.10 9.94
CA THR A 58 -3.04 2.67 9.80
C THR A 58 -2.09 2.42 8.61
N PRO A 59 -0.86 1.92 8.82
CA PRO A 59 0.02 1.56 7.71
C PRO A 59 -0.32 0.16 7.16
N ILE A 60 -0.26 0.03 5.85
CA ILE A 60 -0.31 -1.25 5.10
C ILE A 60 0.88 -1.25 4.15
N TYR A 61 1.48 -2.43 3.95
CA TYR A 61 2.65 -2.57 3.10
C TYR A 61 2.47 -3.73 2.11
N THR A 62 2.75 -3.52 0.83
CA THR A 62 2.86 -4.62 -0.14
C THR A 62 4.05 -4.40 -1.04
N SER A 63 4.72 -5.48 -1.43
CA SER A 63 5.70 -5.47 -2.52
C SER A 63 5.03 -6.05 -3.76
N VAL A 64 5.24 -5.40 -4.92
CA VAL A 64 4.77 -5.96 -6.19
C VAL A 64 5.64 -7.11 -6.68
N PHE A 65 6.82 -7.29 -6.09
CA PHE A 65 7.74 -8.34 -6.49
C PHE A 65 7.15 -9.74 -6.24
N GLY A 66 7.22 -10.59 -7.27
CA GLY A 66 6.71 -11.97 -7.21
C GLY A 66 5.19 -12.11 -7.34
N LYS A 67 4.46 -11.00 -7.51
CA LYS A 67 3.01 -11.00 -7.77
C LYS A 67 2.76 -11.32 -9.25
N LYS A 68 1.77 -12.17 -9.52
CA LYS A 68 1.47 -12.68 -10.87
C LYS A 68 0.50 -11.82 -11.65
N ASP A 69 -0.40 -11.15 -10.95
CA ASP A 69 -1.44 -10.27 -11.47
C ASP A 69 -1.81 -9.18 -10.45
N GLU A 70 -2.56 -8.16 -10.88
CA GLU A 70 -3.06 -7.08 -10.03
C GLU A 70 -3.91 -7.61 -8.85
N ASN A 71 -4.66 -8.69 -9.07
CA ASN A 71 -5.52 -9.25 -8.03
C ASN A 71 -4.72 -9.80 -6.84
N GLU A 72 -3.52 -10.35 -7.06
CA GLU A 72 -2.63 -10.78 -5.97
C GLU A 72 -2.13 -9.60 -5.11
N ILE A 73 -2.01 -8.40 -5.68
CA ILE A 73 -1.67 -7.18 -4.93
C ILE A 73 -2.88 -6.73 -4.11
N ILE A 74 -4.06 -6.64 -4.73
CA ILE A 74 -5.31 -6.24 -4.06
C ILE A 74 -5.64 -7.19 -2.89
N LYS A 75 -5.51 -8.51 -3.09
CA LYS A 75 -5.75 -9.51 -2.03
C LYS A 75 -4.83 -9.34 -0.84
N ASP A 76 -3.57 -9.03 -1.08
CA ASP A 76 -2.58 -8.80 -0.02
C ASP A 76 -2.92 -7.56 0.80
N LEU A 77 -3.21 -6.45 0.12
CA LEU A 77 -3.67 -5.21 0.77
C LEU A 77 -4.91 -5.44 1.63
N ILE A 78 -5.91 -6.15 1.11
CA ILE A 78 -7.16 -6.44 1.83
C ILE A 78 -6.91 -7.35 3.03
N SER A 79 -6.09 -8.40 2.85
CA SER A 79 -5.77 -9.33 3.93
C SER A 79 -5.11 -8.61 5.10
N GLN A 80 -4.15 -7.71 4.81
CA GLN A 80 -3.48 -6.93 5.85
C GLN A 80 -4.43 -5.94 6.53
N PHE A 81 -5.21 -5.19 5.75
CA PHE A 81 -6.20 -4.25 6.29
C PHE A 81 -7.15 -4.94 7.28
N LEU A 82 -7.74 -6.06 6.89
CA LEU A 82 -8.69 -6.79 7.73
C LEU A 82 -8.05 -7.39 9.00
N THR A 83 -6.79 -7.84 8.89
CA THR A 83 -6.04 -8.34 10.05
C THR A 83 -5.83 -7.23 11.08
N ILE A 84 -5.53 -6.01 10.63
CA ILE A 84 -5.32 -4.86 11.52
C ILE A 84 -6.63 -4.42 12.18
N GLU A 85 -7.73 -4.41 11.44
CA GLU A 85 -9.05 -3.99 11.92
C GLU A 85 -9.73 -4.99 12.88
N ASN A 86 -9.14 -6.17 13.12
CA ASN A 86 -9.72 -7.26 13.93
C ASN A 86 -11.16 -7.64 13.53
N LYS A 87 -11.59 -7.32 12.30
CA LYS A 87 -12.93 -7.64 11.79
C LYS A 87 -13.00 -9.14 11.52
N ASN A 88 -13.70 -9.86 12.40
CA ASN A 88 -14.08 -11.28 12.33
C ASN A 88 -13.19 -12.10 11.38
N VAL A 89 -11.90 -12.16 11.74
CA VAL A 89 -10.80 -12.72 10.95
C VAL A 89 -11.10 -14.16 10.55
N ASP A 90 -11.82 -14.91 11.38
CA ASP A 90 -12.22 -16.29 11.12
C ASP A 90 -13.22 -16.42 9.98
N GLY A 91 -14.18 -15.50 9.83
CA GLY A 91 -15.17 -15.53 8.74
C GLY A 91 -14.53 -15.27 7.38
N ILE A 92 -13.57 -14.35 7.33
CA ILE A 92 -12.88 -13.97 6.08
C ILE A 92 -11.74 -14.94 5.77
N ARG A 93 -11.01 -15.42 6.79
CA ARG A 93 -10.01 -16.47 6.62
C ARG A 93 -10.66 -17.74 6.09
N ASN A 94 -11.85 -18.11 6.56
CA ASN A 94 -12.60 -19.24 6.04
C ASN A 94 -13.15 -18.98 4.63
N LEU A 95 -13.51 -17.75 4.28
CA LEU A 95 -13.91 -17.38 2.93
C LEU A 95 -12.72 -17.42 1.95
N ILE A 96 -11.59 -16.79 2.30
CA ILE A 96 -10.37 -16.77 1.49
C ILE A 96 -9.82 -18.20 1.36
N GLN A 97 -9.70 -18.95 2.46
CA GLN A 97 -9.20 -20.34 2.40
C GLN A 97 -10.19 -21.31 1.75
N GLY A 98 -11.49 -21.13 1.97
CA GLY A 98 -12.54 -21.94 1.36
C GLY A 98 -12.63 -21.74 -0.15
N THR A 99 -12.51 -20.50 -0.63
CA THR A 99 -12.49 -20.19 -2.07
C THR A 99 -11.18 -20.64 -2.74
N PHE A 100 -10.03 -20.51 -2.07
CA PHE A 100 -8.75 -21.03 -2.57
C PHE A 100 -8.71 -22.56 -2.67
N LYS A 101 -9.41 -23.29 -1.80
CA LYS A 101 -9.40 -24.77 -1.79
C LYS A 101 -10.49 -25.40 -2.67
N LEU A 102 -11.62 -24.74 -2.89
CA LEU A 102 -12.79 -25.36 -3.54
C LEU A 102 -12.88 -25.07 -5.04
N PHE A 103 -12.34 -23.97 -5.55
CA PHE A 103 -12.47 -23.62 -6.96
C PHE A 103 -11.22 -22.93 -7.50
N GLY A 104 -10.43 -23.67 -8.28
CA GLY A 104 -9.48 -23.05 -9.19
C GLY A 104 -10.20 -22.01 -10.06
N LYS A 105 -9.76 -20.76 -9.98
CA LYS A 105 -10.34 -19.56 -10.62
C LYS A 105 -11.73 -19.15 -10.11
N ASN A 106 -11.78 -18.38 -9.03
CA ASN A 106 -12.14 -16.95 -9.06
C ASN A 106 -12.42 -16.51 -7.63
N ILE A 107 -11.63 -15.53 -7.18
CA ILE A 107 -11.91 -14.84 -5.93
C ILE A 107 -13.05 -13.86 -6.22
N ASP A 108 -14.08 -13.85 -5.39
CA ASP A 108 -15.17 -12.89 -5.49
C ASP A 108 -14.62 -11.49 -5.16
N MET A 109 -14.11 -10.83 -6.19
CA MET A 109 -13.55 -9.49 -6.12
C MET A 109 -14.62 -8.49 -5.67
N ASP A 110 -15.89 -8.70 -5.98
CA ASP A 110 -16.97 -7.83 -5.53
C ASP A 110 -17.14 -7.87 -4.02
N LEU A 111 -17.00 -9.06 -3.42
CA LEU A 111 -17.00 -9.19 -1.96
C LEU A 111 -15.77 -8.55 -1.33
N LEU A 112 -14.59 -8.74 -1.93
CA LEU A 112 -13.35 -8.11 -1.48
C LEU A 112 -13.43 -6.57 -1.57
N PHE A 113 -13.94 -6.02 -2.67
CA PHE A 113 -14.13 -4.59 -2.86
C PHE A 113 -15.16 -3.99 -1.91
N LYS A 114 -16.15 -4.77 -1.44
CA LYS A 114 -17.08 -4.34 -0.37
C LYS A 114 -16.37 -4.15 0.97
N PHE A 115 -15.39 -4.98 1.31
CA PHE A 115 -14.54 -4.76 2.49
C PHE A 115 -13.58 -3.58 2.28
N PHE A 116 -13.19 -3.34 1.02
CA PHE A 116 -12.33 -2.24 0.57
C PHE A 116 -13.08 -0.91 0.32
N ARG A 117 -14.16 -0.66 1.05
CA ARG A 117 -14.92 0.60 0.94
C ARG A 117 -14.20 1.75 1.64
N LYS A 118 -14.37 2.96 1.10
CA LYS A 118 -13.78 4.21 1.61
C LYS A 118 -13.99 4.41 3.12
N GLU A 119 -15.18 4.10 3.61
CA GLU A 119 -15.58 4.21 5.02
C GLU A 119 -14.70 3.40 5.99
N HIS A 120 -13.97 2.41 5.47
CA HIS A 120 -13.06 1.59 6.25
C HIS A 120 -11.60 2.04 6.09
N MET A 121 -11.24 2.74 5.02
CA MET A 121 -9.84 2.97 4.63
C MET A 121 -9.40 4.45 4.65
N GLY A 122 -10.30 5.37 4.99
CA GLY A 122 -10.00 6.81 4.95
C GLY A 122 -8.91 7.28 5.94
N ASN A 123 -8.48 6.44 6.87
CA ASN A 123 -7.36 6.70 7.78
C ASN A 123 -6.25 5.65 7.61
N THR A 124 -5.90 5.34 6.35
CA THR A 124 -4.91 4.32 5.99
C THR A 124 -3.86 4.90 5.06
N ILE A 125 -2.63 4.42 5.18
CA ILE A 125 -1.55 4.66 4.22
C ILE A 125 -1.03 3.35 3.68
N ILE A 126 -0.90 3.28 2.35
CA ILE A 126 -0.47 2.07 1.65
C ILE A 126 0.93 2.33 1.08
N CYS A 127 1.90 1.54 1.50
CA CYS A 127 3.21 1.50 0.87
C CYS A 127 3.23 0.40 -0.19
N ILE A 128 3.57 0.76 -1.41
CA ILE A 128 3.82 -0.15 -2.54
C ILE A 128 5.34 -0.11 -2.80
N ASP A 129 6.03 -1.22 -2.54
CA ASP A 129 7.48 -1.36 -2.72
C ASP A 129 7.83 -2.19 -3.96
N ASP A 130 9.12 -2.13 -4.33
CA ASP A 130 9.73 -2.83 -5.46
C ASP A 130 9.03 -2.57 -6.80
N PHE A 131 8.53 -1.36 -7.03
CA PHE A 131 7.75 -1.05 -8.25
C PHE A 131 8.49 -1.38 -9.55
N GLU A 132 9.81 -1.19 -9.58
CA GLU A 132 10.66 -1.55 -10.73
C GLU A 132 10.73 -3.06 -11.01
N ARG A 133 10.26 -3.90 -10.07
CA ARG A 133 10.22 -5.36 -10.19
C ARG A 133 8.82 -5.90 -10.47
N LEU A 134 7.93 -5.04 -10.95
CA LEU A 134 6.63 -5.43 -11.44
C LEU A 134 6.79 -6.51 -12.52
N SER A 135 5.97 -7.56 -12.46
CA SER A 135 6.00 -8.60 -13.49
C SER A 135 5.59 -8.02 -14.85
N ASP A 136 6.26 -8.43 -15.92
CA ASP A 136 5.89 -8.07 -17.31
C ASP A 136 4.44 -8.43 -17.69
N LYS A 137 3.77 -9.26 -16.88
CA LYS A 137 2.36 -9.64 -17.03
C LYS A 137 1.39 -8.61 -16.47
N ILE A 138 1.88 -7.66 -15.68
CA ILE A 138 1.09 -6.61 -15.04
C ILE A 138 1.45 -5.29 -15.73
N PRO A 139 0.53 -4.71 -16.50
CA PRO A 139 0.71 -3.37 -17.03
C PRO A 139 1.02 -2.36 -15.92
N VAL A 140 2.02 -1.51 -16.14
CA VAL A 140 2.36 -0.41 -15.22
C VAL A 140 1.15 0.49 -14.96
N GLN A 141 0.33 0.70 -15.99
CA GLN A 141 -0.89 1.49 -15.93
C GLN A 141 -1.90 0.94 -14.91
N ASP A 142 -1.94 -0.38 -14.70
CA ASP A 142 -2.86 -1.00 -13.76
C ASP A 142 -2.44 -0.64 -12.32
N ILE A 143 -1.13 -0.65 -12.01
CA ILE A 143 -0.64 -0.22 -10.70
C ILE A 143 -0.84 1.28 -10.48
N LEU A 144 -0.59 2.11 -11.50
CA LEU A 144 -0.87 3.55 -11.41
C LEU A 144 -2.37 3.81 -11.22
N GLY A 145 -3.23 3.06 -11.91
CA GLY A 145 -4.68 3.09 -11.74
C GLY A 145 -5.10 2.69 -10.33
N LEU A 146 -4.51 1.64 -9.77
CA LEU A 146 -4.72 1.23 -8.38
C LEU A 146 -4.31 2.34 -7.39
N ILE A 147 -3.15 2.98 -7.60
CA ILE A 147 -2.71 4.12 -6.76
C ILE A 147 -3.72 5.27 -6.82
N SER A 148 -4.21 5.61 -8.02
CA SER A 148 -5.25 6.63 -8.19
C SER A 148 -6.56 6.26 -7.49
N GLU A 149 -7.03 5.02 -7.63
CA GLU A 149 -8.24 4.51 -6.96
C GLU A 149 -8.12 4.60 -5.42
N LEU A 150 -6.98 4.17 -4.88
CA LEU A 150 -6.68 4.23 -3.44
C LEU A 150 -6.70 5.67 -2.92
N LYS A 151 -6.04 6.58 -3.63
CA LYS A 151 -5.93 7.98 -3.23
C LYS A 151 -7.27 8.72 -3.34
N GLU A 152 -7.91 8.66 -4.51
CA GLU A 152 -9.03 9.54 -4.86
C GLU A 152 -10.36 8.99 -4.34
N ASN A 153 -10.56 7.69 -4.52
CA ASN A 153 -11.83 7.04 -4.21
C ASN A 153 -11.84 6.40 -2.82
N LYS A 154 -10.70 5.87 -2.33
CA LYS A 154 -10.61 5.30 -0.96
C LYS A 154 -10.11 6.27 0.09
N GLY A 155 -9.51 7.40 -0.32
CA GLY A 155 -8.96 8.39 0.61
C GLY A 155 -7.72 7.88 1.36
N CYS A 156 -7.03 6.88 0.82
CA CYS A 156 -5.79 6.38 1.40
C CYS A 156 -4.61 7.24 0.96
N HIS A 157 -3.70 7.54 1.89
CA HIS A 157 -2.39 7.99 1.49
C HIS A 157 -1.64 6.85 0.80
N VAL A 158 -0.72 7.16 -0.10
CA VAL A 158 0.11 6.16 -0.78
C VAL A 158 1.57 6.57 -0.71
N ILE A 159 2.45 5.61 -0.42
CA ILE A 159 3.89 5.73 -0.60
C ILE A 159 4.31 4.73 -1.67
N LEU A 160 4.97 5.20 -2.71
CA LEU A 160 5.58 4.35 -3.74
C LEU A 160 7.09 4.33 -3.53
N LEU A 161 7.66 3.16 -3.28
CA LEU A 161 9.11 2.97 -3.24
C LEU A 161 9.57 2.34 -4.55
N TYR A 162 10.58 2.93 -5.17
CA TYR A 162 11.06 2.44 -6.46
C TYR A 162 12.52 2.78 -6.72
N ASN A 163 13.05 2.21 -7.80
CA ASN A 163 14.35 2.56 -8.36
C ASN A 163 14.19 2.96 -9.83
N SER A 164 14.24 4.25 -10.12
CA SER A 164 14.09 4.81 -11.47
C SER A 164 15.10 4.25 -12.48
N SER A 165 16.33 3.94 -12.04
CA SER A 165 17.38 3.38 -12.91
C SER A 165 17.12 1.94 -13.37
N LYS A 166 16.09 1.30 -12.82
CA LYS A 166 15.69 -0.08 -13.10
C LYS A 166 14.29 -0.19 -13.70
N ILE A 167 13.61 0.94 -13.88
CA ILE A 167 12.37 1.01 -14.65
C ILE A 167 12.76 0.99 -16.13
N ASN A 168 12.24 0.01 -16.87
CA ASN A 168 12.42 -0.11 -18.31
C ASN A 168 11.32 0.65 -19.08
#